data_AF-A0A7V0JRA5-F1
#
_entry.id   AF-A0A7V0JRA5-F1
#
_cell.length_a   1.000
_cell.length_b   1.000
_cell.length_c   1.000
_cell.angle_alpha   90.00
_cell.angle_beta   90.00
_cell.angle_gamma   90.00
#
_symmetry.space_group_name_H-M   'P 1'
#
loop_
_entity.id
_entity.type
_entity.pdbx_description
1 polymer ?
#
loop_
_entity_poly.entity_id
_entity_poly.type
_entity_poly.pdbx_seq_one_letter_code
_entity_poly.pdbx_strand_id
1 'polypeptide(L)'
;MEEQWEETVPHTLECFLGYPHSYKRSVPCAANTNGDSDSIACIAGAISGEYLGVKAIPKDWIERIENKDYLIDLGIRLAGARRRL
;
A
#
# COMPACT_ATOMS: atom_id res chain seq x y z
N MET A 1 24.02 16.90 -6.59
CA MET A 1 23.25 15.68 -6.29
C MET A 1 22.09 16.15 -5.46
N GLU A 2 20.95 16.40 -6.12
CA GLU A 2 19.75 16.95 -5.50
C GLU A 2 19.14 15.89 -4.59
N GLU A 3 18.73 16.28 -3.38
CA GLU A 3 18.31 15.37 -2.30
C GLU A 3 16.97 14.70 -2.65
N GLN A 4 17.06 13.48 -3.20
CA GLN A 4 15.95 12.72 -3.78
C GLN A 4 14.94 12.14 -2.75
N TRP A 5 14.96 12.60 -1.49
CA TRP A 5 14.14 12.06 -0.40
C TRP A 5 12.81 12.79 -0.21
N GLU A 6 12.63 14.00 -0.75
CA GLU A 6 11.40 14.79 -0.56
C GLU A 6 10.21 14.34 -1.44
N GLU A 7 10.45 13.45 -2.41
CA GLU A 7 9.48 13.17 -3.48
C GLU A 7 8.64 11.89 -3.29
N THR A 8 8.75 11.20 -2.14
CA THR A 8 8.00 9.95 -1.86
C THR A 8 6.48 10.15 -1.87
N VAL A 9 5.99 11.24 -1.29
CA VAL A 9 4.54 11.53 -1.21
C VAL A 9 3.95 11.85 -2.59
N PRO A 10 4.53 12.76 -3.41
CA PRO A 10 4.09 12.99 -4.78
C PRO A 10 4.08 11.73 -5.64
N HIS A 11 5.15 10.93 -5.65
CA HIS A 11 5.24 9.71 -6.46
C HIS A 11 4.22 8.65 -6.04
N THR A 12 3.99 8.51 -4.72
CA THR A 12 2.96 7.62 -4.20
C THR A 12 1.59 8.00 -4.73
N LEU A 13 1.24 9.29 -4.67
CA LEU A 13 -0.04 9.79 -5.16
C LEU A 13 -0.17 9.61 -6.67
N GLU A 14 0.88 9.88 -7.44
CA GLU A 14 0.91 9.62 -8.88
C GLU A 14 0.58 8.16 -9.20
N CYS A 15 1.28 7.21 -8.55
CA CYS A 15 1.09 5.79 -8.78
C CYS A 15 -0.32 5.29 -8.40
N PHE A 16 -0.92 5.86 -7.35
CA PHE A 16 -2.30 5.56 -6.97
C PHE A 16 -3.30 6.19 -7.94
N LEU A 17 -3.16 7.48 -8.25
CA LEU A 17 -4.09 8.22 -9.10
C LEU A 17 -4.03 7.80 -10.57
N GLY A 18 -2.93 7.21 -11.03
CA GLY A 18 -2.86 6.56 -12.34
C GLY A 18 -3.72 5.28 -12.43
N TYR A 19 -3.95 4.61 -11.29
CA TYR A 19 -4.67 3.33 -11.20
C TYR A 19 -5.61 3.23 -9.99
N PRO A 20 -6.53 4.19 -9.76
CA PRO A 20 -7.27 4.31 -8.50
C PRO A 20 -8.23 3.15 -8.27
N HIS A 21 -8.64 2.47 -9.34
CA HIS A 21 -9.56 1.33 -9.31
C HIS A 21 -8.88 -0.03 -9.47
N SER A 22 -7.54 -0.09 -9.39
CA SER A 22 -6.81 -1.35 -9.59
C SER A 22 -5.58 -1.45 -8.68
N TYR A 23 -5.76 -2.12 -7.53
CA TYR A 23 -4.64 -2.48 -6.64
C TYR A 23 -3.50 -3.18 -7.38
N LYS A 24 -3.87 -4.13 -8.26
CA LYS A 24 -2.93 -4.93 -9.05
C LYS A 24 -2.10 -4.11 -10.06
N ARG A 25 -2.54 -2.89 -10.39
CA ARG A 25 -1.77 -1.95 -11.25
C ARG A 25 -1.08 -0.86 -10.43
N SER A 26 -1.75 -0.33 -9.41
CA SER A 26 -1.22 0.73 -8.54
C SER A 26 0.05 0.30 -7.81
N VAL A 27 0.06 -0.87 -7.18
CA VAL A 27 1.21 -1.31 -6.38
C VAL A 27 2.44 -1.61 -7.24
N PRO A 28 2.35 -2.36 -8.37
CA PRO A 28 3.50 -2.54 -9.24
C PRO A 28 3.97 -1.25 -9.91
N CYS A 29 3.08 -0.27 -10.14
CA CYS A 29 3.51 1.05 -10.62
C CYS A 29 4.46 1.69 -9.61
N ALA A 30 4.07 1.71 -8.33
CA ALA A 30 4.86 2.25 -7.24
C ALA A 30 6.14 1.45 -6.97
N ALA A 31 6.08 0.12 -7.00
CA ALA A 31 7.23 -0.75 -6.72
C ALA A 31 8.31 -0.72 -7.81
N ASN A 32 7.97 -0.21 -9.01
CA ASN A 32 8.91 -0.09 -10.12
C ASN A 32 9.39 1.37 -10.34
N THR A 33 9.21 2.26 -9.35
CA THR A 33 9.82 3.58 -9.38
C THR A 33 11.32 3.51 -9.05
N ASN A 34 12.07 4.55 -9.41
CA ASN A 34 13.46 4.69 -8.95
C ASN A 34 13.50 5.31 -7.54
N GLY A 35 14.54 4.98 -6.76
CA GLY A 35 14.71 5.53 -5.41
C GLY A 35 14.03 4.67 -4.35
N ASP A 36 13.22 5.31 -3.50
CA ASP A 36 12.56 4.73 -2.31
C ASP A 36 11.30 3.91 -2.67
N SER A 37 11.45 3.01 -3.65
CA SER A 37 10.34 2.27 -4.27
C SER A 37 9.56 1.39 -3.30
N ASP A 38 10.22 0.84 -2.28
CA ASP A 38 9.57 0.01 -1.25
C ASP A 38 8.66 0.85 -0.35
N SER A 39 9.12 2.04 0.07
CA SER A 39 8.28 2.97 0.82
C SER A 39 7.12 3.50 -0.03
N ILE A 40 7.38 3.88 -1.29
CA ILE A 40 6.33 4.33 -2.22
C ILE A 40 5.29 3.21 -2.44
N ALA A 41 5.72 1.97 -2.68
CA ALA A 41 4.82 0.83 -2.84
C ALA A 41 4.02 0.51 -1.58
N CYS A 42 4.63 0.65 -0.40
CA CYS A 42 3.97 0.46 0.88
C CYS A 42 2.83 1.47 1.08
N ILE A 43 3.10 2.76 0.87
CA ILE A 43 2.10 3.82 1.07
C ILE A 43 1.02 3.74 -0.03
N ALA A 44 1.39 3.53 -1.29
CA ALA A 44 0.43 3.39 -2.39
C ALA A 44 -0.48 2.17 -2.20
N GLY A 45 0.08 1.05 -1.73
CA GLY A 45 -0.65 -0.15 -1.36
C GLY A 45 -1.63 0.10 -0.21
N ALA A 46 -1.22 0.81 0.84
CA ALA A 46 -2.10 1.17 1.95
C ALA A 46 -3.30 2.01 1.48
N ILE A 47 -3.05 3.05 0.67
CA ILE A 47 -4.11 3.92 0.13
C ILE A 47 -5.05 3.13 -0.78
N SER A 48 -4.50 2.36 -1.74
CA SER A 48 -5.31 1.57 -2.67
C SER A 48 -6.11 0.48 -1.96
N GLY A 49 -5.51 -0.17 -0.96
CA GLY A 49 -6.13 -1.22 -0.16
C GLY A 49 -7.28 -0.71 0.71
N GLU A 50 -7.14 0.46 1.32
CA GLU A 50 -8.23 1.10 2.07
C GLU A 50 -9.34 1.58 1.13
N TYR A 51 -8.97 2.20 0.00
CA TYR A 51 -9.93 2.76 -0.96
C TYR A 51 -10.78 1.67 -1.65
N LEU A 52 -10.18 0.54 -2.03
CA LEU A 52 -10.86 -0.56 -2.73
C LEU A 52 -11.33 -1.68 -1.81
N GLY A 53 -10.84 -1.71 -0.57
CA GLY A 53 -11.04 -2.77 0.38
C GLY A 53 -10.16 -4.01 0.12
N VAL A 54 -9.98 -4.82 1.16
CA VAL A 54 -9.08 -6.00 1.17
C VAL A 54 -9.36 -7.01 0.06
N LYS A 55 -10.60 -7.10 -0.44
CA LYS A 55 -10.99 -8.03 -1.51
C LYS A 55 -10.38 -7.69 -2.87
N ALA A 56 -9.88 -6.46 -3.05
CA ALA A 56 -9.20 -6.04 -4.27
C ALA A 56 -7.74 -6.53 -4.34
N ILE A 57 -7.16 -6.96 -3.22
CA ILE A 57 -5.80 -7.48 -3.16
C ILE A 57 -5.79 -8.92 -3.69
N PRO A 58 -4.91 -9.26 -4.67
CA PRO A 58 -4.79 -10.62 -5.17
C PRO A 58 -4.49 -11.61 -4.04
N LYS A 59 -5.26 -12.70 -3.95
CA LYS A 59 -5.10 -13.70 -2.88
C LYS A 59 -3.71 -14.32 -2.88
N ASP A 60 -3.17 -14.60 -4.05
CA ASP A 60 -1.83 -15.14 -4.24
C ASP A 60 -0.72 -14.20 -3.75
N TRP A 61 -0.97 -12.89 -3.69
CA TRP A 61 -0.04 -11.93 -3.07
C TRP A 61 -0.11 -12.02 -1.56
N ILE A 62 -1.32 -12.02 -0.98
CA ILE A 62 -1.54 -12.15 0.48
C ILE A 62 -0.87 -13.41 1.02
N GLU A 63 -1.02 -14.54 0.32
CA GLU A 63 -0.44 -15.83 0.72
C GLU A 63 1.10 -15.84 0.78
N ARG A 64 1.76 -14.88 0.13
CA ARG A 64 3.23 -14.75 0.09
C ARG A 64 3.78 -13.75 1.11
N ILE A 65 2.90 -12.99 1.79
CA ILE A 65 3.31 -11.97 2.75
C ILE A 65 3.89 -12.65 4.00
N GLU A 66 5.09 -12.22 4.39
CA GLU A 66 5.69 -12.61 5.65
C GLU A 66 4.81 -12.14 6.82
N ASN A 67 4.58 -13.02 7.79
CA ASN A 67 3.75 -12.73 8.97
C ASN A 67 2.31 -12.27 8.64
N LYS A 68 1.73 -12.71 7.51
CA LYS A 68 0.38 -12.30 7.07
C LYS A 68 -0.69 -12.42 8.17
N ASP A 69 -0.66 -13.51 8.93
CA ASP A 69 -1.68 -13.79 9.94
C ASP A 69 -1.58 -12.79 11.11
N TYR A 70 -0.35 -12.44 11.50
CA TYR A 70 -0.10 -11.40 12.50
C TYR A 70 -0.55 -10.01 12.00
N LEU A 71 -0.26 -9.66 10.74
CA LEU A 71 -0.66 -8.37 10.17
C LEU A 71 -2.19 -8.24 10.08
N ILE A 72 -2.88 -9.31 9.70
CA ILE A 72 -4.35 -9.37 9.67
C ILE A 72 -4.92 -9.20 11.08
N ASP A 73 -4.41 -9.95 12.07
CA ASP A 73 -4.82 -9.82 13.47
C ASP A 73 -4.61 -8.40 14.00
N LEU A 74 -3.44 -7.81 13.73
CA LEU A 74 -3.12 -6.44 14.12
C LEU A 74 -4.10 -5.44 13.52
N GLY A 75 -4.42 -5.57 12.23
CA GLY A 75 -5.40 -4.72 11.56
C GLY A 75 -6.80 -4.81 12.20
N ILE A 76 -7.25 -6.02 12.54
CA ILE A 76 -8.52 -6.25 13.23
C ILE A 76 -8.52 -5.59 14.62
N ARG A 77 -7.44 -5.74 15.39
CA ARG A 77 -7.30 -5.11 16.72
C ARG A 77 -7.32 -3.59 16.65
N LEU A 78 -6.60 -3.00 15.68
CA LEU A 78 -6.60 -1.55 15.47
C LEU A 78 -7.97 -1.02 15.06
N ALA A 79 -8.66 -1.71 14.14
CA ALA A 79 -10.03 -1.36 13.75
C ALA A 79 -11.02 -1.47 14.92
N GLY A 80 -10.82 -2.43 15.82
CA GLY A 80 -11.60 -2.57 17.05
C GLY A 80 -11.31 -1.46 18.08
N ALA A 81 -10.05 -1.06 18.22
CA ALA A 81 -9.65 0.03 19.12
C ALA A 81 -10.22 1.39 18.67
N ARG A 82 -10.22 1.67 17.36
CA ARG A 82 -10.81 2.91 16.80
C ARG A 82 -12.28 3.09 17.20
N ARG A 83 -13.05 2.01 17.31
CA ARG A 83 -14.48 2.05 17.65
C ARG A 83 -14.75 2.31 19.13
N ARG A 84 -13.70 2.35 19.97
CA ARG A 84 -13.80 2.62 21.41
C ARG A 84 -13.45 4.07 21.78
N LEU A 85 -13.01 4.86 20.79
CA LEU A 85 -12.82 6.31 20.88
C LEU A 85 -14.09 7.01 20.37
#